data_AF-A0A7C5INV1-F1
#
_entry.id   AF-A0A7C5INV1-F1
#
_cell.length_a   1.000
_cell.length_b   1.000
_cell.length_c   1.000
_cell.angle_alpha   90.00
_cell.angle_beta   90.00
_cell.angle_gamma   90.00
#
_symmetry.space_group_name_H-M   'P 1'
#
loop_
_entity.id
_entity.type
_entity.pdbx_description
1 polymer ?
#
loop_
_entity_poly.entity_id
_entity_poly.type
_entity_poly.pdbx_seq_one_letter_code
_entity_poly.pdbx_strand_id
1 'polypeptide(L)'
;MELHKNSPKRYYEPNCSVFITTSTYKRYPYFEEDIFCELFIEELNFCQKLKNFQIEAYKINPEHIHLLITPGERYNYSEIMGSLKRNFSRDYNDLINGNGFIRSIGDDSNRRLKE
;
A
#
# COMPACT_ATOMS: atom_id res chain seq x y z
N MET A 1 -7.58 -21.60 -32.58
CA MET A 1 -7.43 -20.89 -31.28
C MET A 1 -7.13 -19.44 -31.59
N GLU A 2 -8.10 -18.54 -31.41
CA GLU A 2 -7.85 -17.11 -31.53
C GLU A 2 -6.97 -16.66 -30.36
N LEU A 3 -5.78 -16.16 -30.67
CA LEU A 3 -4.92 -15.51 -29.70
C LEU A 3 -5.55 -14.15 -29.38
N HIS A 4 -6.10 -13.99 -28.18
CA HIS A 4 -6.48 -12.68 -27.63
C HIS A 4 -5.22 -11.81 -27.51
N LYS A 5 -4.89 -11.08 -28.59
CA LYS A 5 -3.58 -10.44 -28.78
C LYS A 5 -3.50 -8.95 -28.43
N ASN A 6 -4.58 -8.35 -27.92
CA ASN A 6 -4.64 -6.91 -27.63
C ASN A 6 -5.10 -6.62 -26.19
N SER A 7 -4.55 -7.32 -25.21
CA SER A 7 -4.68 -6.87 -23.81
C SER A 7 -4.02 -5.49 -23.65
N PRO A 8 -4.69 -4.51 -23.00
CA PRO A 8 -4.12 -3.20 -22.75
C PRO A 8 -2.73 -3.32 -22.15
N LYS A 9 -1.74 -2.70 -22.79
CA LYS A 9 -0.40 -2.64 -22.24
C LYS A 9 -0.39 -1.65 -21.07
N ARG A 10 0.26 -2.05 -19.99
CA ARG A 10 0.43 -1.18 -18.83
C ARG A 10 1.34 -0.01 -19.20
N TYR A 11 0.84 1.21 -19.03
CA TYR A 11 1.58 2.44 -19.35
C TYR A 11 2.41 2.88 -18.15
N TYR A 12 3.67 3.22 -18.37
CA TYR A 12 4.59 3.67 -17.33
C TYR A 12 5.17 5.01 -17.75
N GLU A 13 4.70 6.08 -17.10
CA GLU A 13 5.25 7.42 -17.26
C GLU A 13 5.91 7.82 -15.94
N PRO A 14 7.23 8.02 -15.91
CA PRO A 14 7.92 8.54 -14.74
C PRO A 14 7.33 9.90 -14.32
N ASN A 15 7.30 10.17 -13.01
CA ASN A 15 6.81 11.45 -12.45
C ASN A 15 5.35 11.81 -12.79
N CYS A 16 4.55 10.85 -13.27
CA CYS A 16 3.12 11.03 -13.51
C CYS A 16 2.31 10.42 -12.37
N SER A 17 1.37 11.17 -11.81
CA SER A 17 0.49 10.67 -10.76
C SER A 17 -0.44 9.59 -11.30
N VAL A 18 -0.59 8.50 -10.56
CA VAL A 18 -1.47 7.38 -10.90
C VAL A 18 -2.47 7.12 -9.78
N PHE A 19 -3.73 6.92 -10.16
CA PHE A 19 -4.78 6.46 -9.25
C PHE A 19 -4.86 4.94 -9.27
N ILE A 20 -4.75 4.33 -8.09
CA ILE A 20 -4.68 2.89 -7.90
C ILE A 20 -5.76 2.46 -6.93
N THR A 21 -6.53 1.43 -7.30
CA THR A 21 -7.42 0.71 -6.37
C THR A 21 -6.87 -0.69 -6.15
N THR A 22 -6.72 -1.11 -4.90
CA THR A 22 -6.38 -2.50 -4.55
C THR A 22 -7.40 -3.04 -3.55
N SER A 23 -7.90 -4.24 -3.81
CA SER A 23 -8.87 -4.92 -2.95
C SER A 23 -8.18 -6.02 -2.14
N THR A 24 -8.77 -6.34 -1.00
CA THR A 24 -8.38 -7.47 -0.15
C THR A 24 -8.78 -8.80 -0.80
N TYR A 25 -8.19 -9.91 -0.33
CA TYR A 25 -8.54 -11.23 -0.81
C TYR A 25 -10.01 -11.53 -0.54
N LYS A 26 -10.76 -11.95 -1.57
CA LYS A 26 -12.21 -12.20 -1.53
C LYS A 26 -13.03 -11.03 -0.96
N ARG A 27 -12.51 -9.79 -0.99
CA ARG A 27 -13.11 -8.61 -0.37
C ARG A 27 -13.39 -8.77 1.13
N TYR A 28 -12.54 -9.52 1.84
CA TYR A 28 -12.64 -9.61 3.29
C TYR A 28 -12.37 -8.25 3.95
N PRO A 29 -13.16 -7.80 4.93
CA PRO A 29 -13.10 -6.44 5.45
C PRO A 29 -11.99 -6.26 6.52
N TYR A 30 -10.73 -6.55 6.18
CA TYR A 30 -9.61 -6.43 7.12
C TYR A 30 -9.51 -5.04 7.75
N PHE A 31 -9.90 -3.98 7.03
CA PHE A 31 -9.74 -2.61 7.51
C PHE A 31 -10.93 -2.10 8.35
N GLU A 32 -11.79 -3.00 8.87
CA GLU A 32 -12.72 -2.65 9.96
C GLU A 32 -12.01 -2.53 11.31
N GLU A 33 -10.88 -3.23 11.47
CA GLU A 33 -10.06 -3.15 12.68
C GLU A 33 -8.99 -2.08 12.50
N ASP A 34 -8.97 -1.09 13.40
CA ASP A 34 -8.06 0.06 13.34
C ASP A 34 -6.57 -0.36 13.30
N ILE A 35 -6.21 -1.45 13.99
CA ILE A 35 -4.84 -1.98 13.99
C ILE A 35 -4.35 -2.34 12.58
N PHE A 36 -5.22 -2.83 11.70
CA PHE A 36 -4.86 -3.18 10.33
C PHE A 36 -4.81 -1.94 9.42
N CYS A 37 -5.57 -0.90 9.75
CA CYS A 37 -5.43 0.42 9.12
C CYS A 37 -4.08 1.06 9.47
N GLU A 38 -3.71 1.07 10.75
CA GLU A 38 -2.42 1.59 11.24
C GLU A 38 -1.24 0.83 10.63
N LEU A 39 -1.31 -0.51 10.62
CA LEU A 39 -0.31 -1.35 9.97
C LEU A 39 -0.13 -0.99 8.48
N PHE A 40 -1.23 -0.76 7.76
CA PHE A 40 -1.15 -0.37 6.36
C PHE A 40 -0.49 1.00 6.18
N ILE A 41 -0.83 1.98 7.02
CA ILE A 41 -0.23 3.32 6.98
C ILE A 41 1.28 3.25 7.25
N GLU A 42 1.70 2.46 8.24
CA GLU A 42 3.12 2.25 8.53
C GLU A 42 3.87 1.60 7.36
N GLU A 43 3.29 0.56 6.74
CA GLU A 43 3.88 -0.06 5.55
C GLU A 43 3.91 0.87 4.33
N LEU A 44 2.88 1.71 4.17
CA LEU A 44 2.84 2.73 3.12
C LEU A 44 3.96 3.75 3.32
N ASN A 45 4.14 4.28 4.54
CA ASN A 45 5.20 5.22 4.90
C ASN A 45 6.60 4.59 4.74
N PHE A 46 6.76 3.34 5.17
CA PHE A 46 8.01 2.61 5.00
C PHE A 46 8.33 2.38 3.52
N CYS A 47 7.35 1.96 2.72
CA CYS A 47 7.50 1.77 1.29
C CYS A 47 7.85 3.09 0.58
N GLN A 48 7.23 4.19 0.99
CA GLN A 48 7.53 5.54 0.48
C GLN A 48 9.00 5.89 0.65
N LYS A 49 9.54 5.70 1.87
CA LYS A 49 10.96 5.95 2.17
C LYS A 49 11.89 5.05 1.38
N LEU A 50 11.56 3.76 1.26
CA LEU A 50 12.39 2.76 0.58
C LEU A 50 12.42 2.97 -0.95
N LYS A 51 11.30 3.36 -1.54
CA LYS A 51 11.12 3.44 -3.00
C LYS A 51 11.08 4.85 -3.55
N ASN A 52 11.16 5.86 -2.69
CA ASN A 52 11.23 7.28 -3.04
C ASN A 52 10.15 7.70 -4.05
N PHE A 53 8.88 7.58 -3.64
CA PHE A 53 7.72 8.06 -4.40
C PHE A 53 6.90 9.04 -3.56
N GLN A 54 6.05 9.83 -4.20
CA GLN A 54 5.17 10.77 -3.50
C GLN A 54 3.79 10.14 -3.28
N ILE A 55 3.23 10.35 -2.09
CA ILE A 55 1.85 10.01 -1.77
C ILE A 55 1.07 11.32 -1.80
N GLU A 56 0.18 11.46 -2.78
CA GLU A 56 -0.66 12.65 -2.94
C GLU A 56 -1.92 12.54 -2.09
N ALA A 57 -2.53 11.34 -2.08
CA ALA A 57 -3.71 11.04 -1.29
C ALA A 57 -3.89 9.52 -1.11
N TYR A 58 -4.61 9.12 -0.07
CA TYR A 58 -5.09 7.75 0.08
C TYR A 58 -6.44 7.71 0.80
N LYS A 59 -7.19 6.62 0.59
CA LYS A 59 -8.40 6.29 1.34
C LYS A 59 -8.42 4.80 1.64
N ILE A 60 -8.57 4.46 2.92
CA ILE A 60 -8.78 3.08 3.36
C ILE A 60 -10.29 2.88 3.51
N ASN A 61 -10.83 1.85 2.84
CA ASN A 61 -12.18 1.34 3.07
C ASN A 61 -12.06 -0.09 3.62
N PRO A 62 -13.09 -0.63 4.29
CA PRO A 62 -13.05 -1.96 4.93
C PRO A 62 -12.38 -3.08 4.10
N GLU A 63 -12.70 -3.16 2.81
CA GLU A 63 -12.29 -4.24 1.90
C GLU A 63 -11.36 -3.79 0.75
N HIS A 64 -11.04 -2.50 0.65
CA HIS A 64 -10.18 -1.98 -0.43
C HIS A 64 -9.59 -0.60 -0.11
N ILE A 65 -8.48 -0.29 -0.77
CA ILE A 65 -7.74 0.97 -0.61
C ILE A 65 -7.64 1.68 -1.96
N HIS A 66 -7.82 3.00 -1.93
CA HIS A 66 -7.48 3.89 -3.02
C HIS A 66 -6.18 4.64 -2.70
N LEU A 67 -5.30 4.75 -3.68
CA LEU A 67 -4.04 5.48 -3.59
C LEU A 67 -3.93 6.42 -4.79
N LEU A 68 -3.47 7.64 -4.54
CA LEU A 68 -2.97 8.55 -5.56
C LEU A 68 -1.48 8.77 -5.27
N ILE A 69 -0.62 8.26 -6.14
CA ILE A 69 0.85 8.30 -5.95
C ILE A 69 1.53 8.81 -7.20
N THR A 70 2.68 9.46 -7.02
CA THR A 70 3.58 9.86 -8.10
C THR A 70 4.86 9.05 -7.97
N PRO A 71 5.11 8.04 -8.84
CA PRO A 71 6.35 7.26 -8.81
C PRO A 71 7.57 8.13 -9.11
N GLY A 72 8.66 7.91 -8.38
CA GLY A 72 9.95 8.50 -8.71
C GLY A 72 10.63 7.81 -9.91
N GLU A 73 11.88 8.17 -10.18
CA GLU A 73 12.59 7.72 -11.38
C GLU A 73 12.97 6.23 -11.37
N ARG A 74 13.20 5.66 -10.19
CA ARG A 74 13.79 4.32 -10.06
C ARG A 74 12.79 3.17 -10.13
N TYR A 75 11.57 3.38 -9.63
CA TYR A 75 10.57 2.32 -9.48
C TYR A 75 9.24 2.77 -10.06
N ASN A 76 8.64 1.94 -10.89
CA ASN A 76 7.29 2.20 -11.38
C ASN A 76 6.22 1.80 -10.34
N TYR A 77 4.98 2.24 -10.56
CA TYR A 77 3.88 1.97 -9.63
C TYR A 77 3.57 0.48 -9.44
N SER A 78 3.83 -0.40 -10.42
CA SER A 78 3.65 -1.85 -10.23
C SER A 78 4.67 -2.40 -9.23
N GLU A 79 5.92 -1.95 -9.30
CA GLU A 79 6.98 -2.36 -8.38
C GLU A 79 6.74 -1.82 -6.97
N ILE A 80 6.24 -0.58 -6.86
CA ILE A 80 5.82 0.02 -5.59
C ILE A 80 4.70 -0.81 -4.97
N MET A 81 3.60 -1.02 -5.71
CA MET A 81 2.46 -1.79 -5.22
C MET A 81 2.80 -3.24 -4.90
N GLY A 82 3.68 -3.87 -5.68
CA GLY A 82 4.14 -5.23 -5.42
C GLY A 82 4.88 -5.35 -4.09
N SER A 83 5.70 -4.36 -3.74
CA SER A 83 6.40 -4.31 -2.46
C SER A 83 5.45 -4.02 -1.30
N LEU A 84 4.61 -3.00 -1.45
CA LEU A 84 3.67 -2.57 -0.42
C LEU A 84 2.73 -3.71 -0.04
N LYS A 85 2.08 -4.34 -1.02
CA LYS A 85 1.14 -5.45 -0.79
C LYS A 85 1.82 -6.66 -0.16
N ARG A 86 3.02 -7.01 -0.63
CA ARG A 86 3.77 -8.15 -0.10
C ARG A 86 4.13 -7.94 1.37
N ASN A 87 4.68 -6.77 1.70
CA ASN A 87 5.11 -6.48 3.07
C ASN A 87 3.90 -6.38 4.00
N PHE A 88 2.84 -5.68 3.60
CA PHE A 88 1.60 -5.62 4.38
C PHE A 88 1.05 -7.02 4.66
N SER A 89 0.93 -7.89 3.65
CA SER A 89 0.42 -9.25 3.85
C SER A 89 1.31 -10.08 4.76
N ARG A 90 2.64 -9.93 4.69
CA ARG A 90 3.57 -10.62 5.58
C ARG A 90 3.39 -10.14 7.02
N ASP A 91 3.47 -8.83 7.23
CA ASP A 91 3.45 -8.25 8.57
C ASP A 91 2.06 -8.42 9.22
N TYR A 92 0.98 -8.40 8.43
CA TYR A 92 -0.36 -8.80 8.86
C TYR A 92 -0.37 -10.25 9.36
N ASN A 93 0.17 -11.18 8.56
CA ASN A 93 0.24 -12.60 8.93
C ASN A 93 1.08 -12.81 10.19
N ASP A 94 2.18 -12.08 10.34
CA ASP A 94 3.01 -12.18 11.55
C ASP A 94 2.25 -11.67 12.78
N LEU A 95 1.54 -10.56 12.65
CA LEU A 95 0.71 -10.00 13.72
C LEU A 95 -0.40 -10.97 14.17
N ILE A 96 -1.14 -11.57 13.24
CA ILE A 96 -2.23 -12.49 13.59
C ILE A 96 -1.76 -13.85 14.12
N ASN A 97 -0.57 -14.30 13.71
CA ASN A 97 -0.01 -15.58 14.16
C ASN A 97 0.87 -15.43 15.41
N GLY A 98 1.07 -14.21 15.91
CA GLY A 98 1.95 -13.93 17.04
C GLY A 98 3.44 -14.20 16.73
N ASN A 99 3.83 -14.20 15.46
CA ASN A 99 5.24 -14.23 15.08
C ASN A 99 5.88 -12.89 15.47
N GLY A 100 7.20 -12.87 15.68
CA GLY A 100 7.94 -11.66 16.03
C GLY A 100 7.62 -10.49 15.10
N PHE A 101 6.81 -9.55 15.59
CA PHE A 101 6.33 -8.41 14.82
C PHE A 101 7.37 -7.29 14.90
N ILE A 102 7.94 -6.92 13.75
CA ILE A 102 9.12 -6.04 13.67
C ILE A 102 8.73 -4.56 13.57
N ARG A 103 7.47 -4.24 13.23
CA ARG A 103 7.04 -2.85 13.07
C ARG A 103 6.59 -2.25 14.40
N SER A 104 6.84 -0.96 14.58
CA SER A 104 6.22 -0.22 15.67
C SER A 104 4.85 0.23 15.19
N ILE A 105 3.78 -0.40 15.66
CA ILE A 105 2.42 0.13 15.47
C ILE A 105 2.21 1.16 16.58
N GLY A 106 1.95 2.41 16.21
CA GLY A 106 1.41 3.41 17.14
C GLY A 106 2.39 4.09 18.11
N ASP A 107 3.71 4.08 17.87
CA ASP A 107 4.64 4.96 18.63
C ASP A 107 4.59 6.41 18.09
N ASP A 108 3.40 7.00 18.17
CA ASP A 108 3.09 8.35 17.70
C ASP A 108 2.74 9.25 18.90
N SER A 109 3.59 9.21 19.93
CA SER A 109 3.56 10.13 21.09
C SER A 109 3.77 11.63 20.71
N ASN A 110 3.94 11.96 19.43
CA ASN A 110 4.24 13.32 18.96
C ASN A 110 3.30 13.93 17.89
N ARG A 111 2.26 13.22 17.41
CA ARG A 111 1.40 13.77 16.33
C ARG A 111 0.22 14.63 16.78
N ARG A 112 -0.10 14.72 18.08
CA ARG A 112 -1.24 15.51 18.60
C ARG A 112 -0.90 16.95 19.05
N LEU A 113 0.27 17.49 18.71
CA LEU A 113 0.69 18.86 19.11
C LEU A 113 0.77 19.88 17.96
N LYS A 114 0.10 19.63 16.84
CA LYS A 114 -0.07 20.68 15.82
C LYS A 114 -1.49 20.68 15.28
N GLU A 115 -2.36 21.39 15.99
CA GLU A 115 -3.42 22.26 15.49
C GLU A 115 -3.85 23.21 16.62
#